data_AF-A0A8R2M5T2-F1
#
_entry.id   AF-A0A8R2M5T2-F1
#
_cell.length_a   1.000
_cell.length_b   1.000
_cell.length_c   1.000
_cell.angle_alpha   90.00
_cell.angle_beta   90.00
_cell.angle_gamma   90.00
#
_symmetry.space_group_name_H-M   'P 1'
#
loop_
_entity.id
_entity.type
_entity.pdbx_description
1 polymer ?
#
loop_
_entity_poly.entity_id
_entity_poly.type
_entity_poly.pdbx_seq_one_letter_code
_entity_poly.pdbx_strand_id
1 'polypeptide(L)'
;MQRQKRAADTSENHLWSNPCDLNNLTTVNVPDPKTVAPKLIAQATSAYRSATKYKDTLALQLHSFQSFDELITQWVGNEWLRKFSFSAEVLPKDKTLYKEASEEQLESLMGNIDTVLPSMYKALKLIVAGLHAFSNGLNDNIIADEALKENTNQTMHDVRAVLCYFSDIMRARNLELIPLPESEVPVIPSDNMVTDGLLIYRDTLNYLEYLRQVFKKLYG
;
A
#
# COMPACT_ATOMS: atom_id res chain seq x y z
N MET A 1 -27.43 31.28 15.19
CA MET A 1 -26.13 30.67 15.55
C MET A 1 -25.66 29.79 14.42
N GLN A 2 -24.69 30.25 13.62
CA GLN A 2 -24.01 29.41 12.64
C GLN A 2 -23.20 28.36 13.40
N ARG A 3 -23.60 27.08 13.28
CA ARG A 3 -22.74 25.96 13.69
C ARG A 3 -21.48 26.03 12.84
N GLN A 4 -20.35 26.36 13.45
CA GLN A 4 -19.04 26.08 12.90
C GLN A 4 -19.01 24.60 12.52
N LYS A 5 -18.99 24.31 11.21
CA LYS A 5 -18.48 23.04 10.68
C LYS A 5 -17.04 22.93 11.19
N ARG A 6 -16.85 22.23 12.30
CA ARG A 6 -15.52 21.92 12.83
C ARG A 6 -14.78 21.11 11.77
N ALA A 7 -13.49 21.38 11.62
CA ALA A 7 -12.51 20.74 10.74
C ALA A 7 -12.31 19.24 11.05
N ALA A 8 -13.37 18.45 10.96
CA ALA A 8 -13.37 17.00 11.21
C ALA A 8 -13.23 16.18 9.91
N ASP A 9 -13.43 16.77 8.73
CA ASP A 9 -13.39 16.06 7.44
C ASP A 9 -11.98 15.96 6.83
N THR A 10 -10.94 16.46 7.52
CA THR A 10 -9.55 16.49 7.03
C THR A 10 -8.54 15.71 7.90
N SER A 11 -8.98 15.02 8.95
CA SER A 11 -8.07 14.25 9.80
C SER A 11 -7.68 12.92 9.14
N GLU A 12 -6.38 12.67 8.99
CA GLU A 12 -5.86 11.35 8.62
C GLU A 12 -5.94 10.37 9.80
N ASN A 13 -6.16 9.09 9.52
CA ASN A 13 -6.00 8.02 10.51
C ASN A 13 -4.55 7.92 11.00
N HIS A 14 -4.37 7.69 12.30
CA HIS A 14 -3.06 7.50 12.93
C HIS A 14 -2.21 6.38 12.30
N LEU A 15 -2.83 5.34 11.74
CA LEU A 15 -2.13 4.20 11.16
C LEU A 15 -1.23 4.60 9.98
N TRP A 16 -1.64 5.56 9.15
CA TRP A 16 -0.86 6.01 7.99
C TRP A 16 -0.37 7.46 8.09
N SER A 17 -0.90 8.28 9.00
CA SER A 17 -0.35 9.62 9.26
C SER A 17 0.94 9.58 10.08
N ASN A 18 1.07 8.59 10.97
CA ASN A 18 2.27 8.33 11.74
C ASN A 18 2.63 6.83 11.69
N PRO A 19 3.11 6.34 10.54
CA PRO A 19 3.37 4.91 10.34
C PRO A 19 4.50 4.36 11.22
N CYS A 20 5.33 5.25 11.78
CA CYS A 20 6.47 4.91 12.62
C CYS A 20 6.18 5.02 14.12
N ASP A 21 4.95 5.38 14.51
CA ASP A 21 4.58 5.66 15.91
C ASP A 21 5.54 6.64 16.60
N LEU A 22 6.04 7.62 15.85
CA LEU A 22 6.92 8.66 16.38
C LEU A 22 6.08 9.55 17.31
N ASN A 23 6.28 9.43 18.62
CA ASN A 23 5.84 10.46 19.56
C ASN A 23 6.42 11.80 19.07
N ASN A 24 5.64 12.88 19.07
CA ASN A 24 5.98 14.24 18.58
C ASN A 24 7.40 14.72 18.97
N LEU A 25 8.43 14.18 18.34
CA LEU A 25 9.83 14.43 18.62
C LEU A 25 10.24 15.44 17.57
N THR A 26 10.24 16.70 18.00
CA THR A 26 10.63 17.90 17.26
C THR A 26 12.08 17.90 16.76
N THR A 27 12.83 16.81 16.96
CA THR A 27 14.19 16.62 16.45
C THR A 27 14.37 15.16 16.02
N VAL A 28 13.80 14.80 14.87
CA VAL A 28 14.16 13.55 14.20
C VAL A 28 15.52 13.79 13.56
N ASN A 29 16.56 13.12 14.06
CA ASN A 29 17.81 13.02 13.33
C ASN A 29 17.49 12.29 12.03
N VAL A 30 17.39 13.04 10.93
CA VAL A 30 16.87 12.50 9.68
C VAL A 30 17.96 11.62 9.07
N PRO A 31 17.76 10.29 9.00
CA PRO A 31 18.80 9.37 8.56
C PRO A 31 19.14 9.57 7.08
N ASP A 32 20.39 9.30 6.69
CA ASP A 32 20.81 9.33 5.27
C ASP A 32 19.94 8.35 4.46
N PRO A 33 19.27 8.81 3.37
CA PRO A 33 18.43 7.95 2.55
C PRO A 33 19.13 6.67 2.07
N LYS A 34 20.44 6.72 1.80
CA LYS A 34 21.23 5.55 1.37
C LYS A 34 21.35 4.46 2.45
N THR A 35 21.21 4.84 3.72
CA THR A 35 21.23 3.89 4.85
C THR A 35 19.85 3.32 5.17
N VAL A 36 18.78 4.04 4.81
CA VAL A 36 17.38 3.63 5.03
C VAL A 36 16.85 2.80 3.87
N ALA A 37 17.21 3.12 2.63
CA ALA A 37 16.71 2.44 1.45
C ALA A 37 16.92 0.92 1.47
N PRO A 38 18.08 0.37 1.89
CA PRO A 38 18.25 -1.08 2.05
C PRO A 38 17.25 -1.71 3.05
N LYS A 39 16.89 -0.98 4.13
CA LYS A 39 15.90 -1.44 5.11
C LYS A 39 14.50 -1.45 4.52
N LEU A 40 14.13 -0.42 3.75
CA LEU A 40 12.87 -0.38 3.00
C LEU A 40 12.78 -1.57 2.04
N ILE A 41 13.82 -1.79 1.23
CA ILE A 41 13.88 -2.91 0.26
C ILE A 41 13.74 -4.26 0.98
N ALA A 42 14.45 -4.45 2.09
CA ALA A 42 14.36 -5.66 2.90
C ALA A 42 12.95 -5.85 3.49
N GLN A 43 12.36 -4.80 4.05
CA GLN A 43 11.02 -4.83 4.64
C GLN A 43 9.95 -5.10 3.56
N ALA A 44 10.04 -4.46 2.38
CA ALA A 44 9.12 -4.71 1.27
C ALA A 44 9.23 -6.15 0.75
N THR A 45 10.46 -6.68 0.69
CA THR A 45 10.70 -8.09 0.32
C THR A 45 10.10 -9.04 1.37
N SER A 46 10.27 -8.74 2.66
CA SER A 46 9.71 -9.53 3.75
C SER A 46 8.18 -9.51 3.73
N ALA A 47 7.58 -8.32 3.62
CA ALA A 47 6.13 -8.13 3.52
C ALA A 47 5.55 -8.87 2.32
N TYR A 48 6.18 -8.77 1.14
CA TYR A 48 5.78 -9.49 -0.05
C TYR A 48 5.81 -11.01 0.15
N ARG A 49 6.91 -11.54 0.70
CA ARG A 49 7.06 -12.98 0.97
C ARG A 49 6.06 -13.46 2.02
N SER A 50 5.82 -12.66 3.06
CA SER A 50 4.84 -12.93 4.12
C SER A 50 3.45 -13.04 3.51
N ALA A 51 2.98 -12.00 2.83
CA ALA A 51 1.68 -11.99 2.15
C ALA A 51 1.54 -13.15 1.16
N THR A 52 2.55 -13.41 0.32
CA THR A 52 2.50 -14.50 -0.68
C THR A 52 2.21 -15.88 -0.05
N LYS A 53 2.58 -16.13 1.22
CA LYS A 53 2.28 -17.42 1.89
C LYS A 53 0.78 -17.69 2.07
N TYR A 54 -0.04 -16.65 2.13
CA TYR A 54 -1.46 -16.75 2.45
C TYR A 54 -2.37 -16.39 1.26
N LYS A 55 -1.79 -16.15 0.07
CA LYS A 55 -2.54 -15.76 -1.12
C LYS A 55 -3.57 -16.82 -1.53
N ASP A 56 -3.22 -18.10 -1.41
CA ASP A 56 -4.12 -19.20 -1.79
C ASP A 56 -5.22 -19.41 -0.74
N THR A 57 -4.92 -19.16 0.54
CA THR A 57 -5.92 -19.08 1.60
C THR A 57 -6.96 -18.00 1.30
N LEU A 58 -6.51 -16.81 0.87
CA LEU A 58 -7.40 -15.74 0.45
C LEU A 58 -8.25 -16.13 -0.76
N ALA A 59 -7.66 -16.79 -1.77
CA ALA A 59 -8.40 -17.24 -2.95
C ALA A 59 -9.49 -18.27 -2.60
N LEU A 60 -9.17 -19.21 -1.72
CA LEU A 60 -10.08 -20.24 -1.24
C LEU A 60 -11.21 -19.65 -0.40
N GLN A 61 -10.87 -18.80 0.59
CA GLN A 61 -11.84 -18.26 1.54
C GLN A 61 -12.76 -17.21 0.92
N LEU A 62 -12.25 -16.37 0.01
CA LEU A 62 -13.04 -15.31 -0.61
C LEU A 62 -13.83 -15.79 -1.82
N HIS A 63 -13.27 -16.66 -2.66
CA HIS A 63 -13.82 -17.01 -3.97
C HIS A 63 -13.95 -18.52 -4.22
N SER A 64 -13.57 -19.37 -3.27
CA SER A 64 -13.57 -20.85 -3.43
C SER A 64 -12.65 -21.37 -4.55
N PHE A 65 -11.60 -20.63 -4.89
CA PHE A 65 -10.56 -21.06 -5.84
C PHE A 65 -9.44 -21.82 -5.10
N GLN A 66 -8.84 -22.82 -5.77
CA GLN A 66 -7.75 -23.61 -5.17
C GLN A 66 -6.41 -22.87 -5.16
N SER A 67 -6.25 -21.90 -6.07
CA SER A 67 -5.07 -21.05 -6.11
C SER A 67 -5.42 -19.61 -6.43
N PHE A 68 -4.59 -18.71 -5.89
CA PHE A 68 -4.66 -17.29 -6.20
C PHE A 68 -4.40 -17.00 -7.67
N ASP A 69 -3.49 -17.76 -8.29
CA ASP A 69 -3.08 -17.54 -9.67
C ASP A 69 -4.19 -17.89 -10.66
N GLU A 70 -5.00 -18.92 -10.38
CA GLU A 70 -6.23 -19.20 -11.13
C GLU A 70 -7.25 -18.08 -10.95
N LEU A 71 -7.47 -17.63 -9.72
CA LEU A 71 -8.44 -16.59 -9.40
C LEU A 71 -8.13 -15.27 -10.12
N ILE A 72 -6.89 -14.78 -10.05
CA ILE A 72 -6.54 -13.47 -10.63
C ILE A 72 -6.66 -13.42 -12.15
N THR A 73 -6.62 -14.57 -12.85
CA THR A 73 -6.85 -14.61 -14.31
C THR A 73 -8.27 -14.21 -14.69
N GLN A 74 -9.25 -14.37 -13.80
CA GLN A 74 -10.63 -13.93 -14.01
C GLN A 74 -10.80 -12.42 -13.84
N TRP A 75 -9.83 -11.74 -13.20
CA TRP A 75 -9.92 -10.34 -12.77
C TRP A 75 -8.83 -9.44 -13.36
N VAL A 76 -8.19 -9.87 -14.46
CA VAL A 76 -7.06 -9.16 -15.10
C VAL A 76 -7.39 -7.72 -15.48
N GLY A 77 -8.64 -7.42 -15.85
CA GLY A 77 -9.08 -6.08 -16.24
C GLY A 77 -9.47 -5.13 -15.09
N ASN A 78 -9.50 -5.62 -13.86
CA ASN A 78 -9.94 -4.82 -12.71
C ASN A 78 -8.71 -4.34 -11.94
N GLU A 79 -8.51 -3.03 -11.83
CA GLU A 79 -7.35 -2.44 -11.15
C GLU A 79 -7.86 -1.60 -9.97
N TRP A 80 -7.42 -1.85 -8.74
CA TRP A 80 -7.93 -1.10 -7.59
C TRP A 80 -7.11 0.17 -7.37
N LEU A 81 -5.80 0.05 -7.24
CA LEU A 81 -4.92 1.19 -6.98
C LEU A 81 -4.90 2.19 -8.15
N ARG A 82 -5.03 1.70 -9.39
CA ARG A 82 -5.03 2.54 -10.60
C ARG A 82 -6.35 3.28 -10.86
N LYS A 83 -7.42 2.98 -10.11
CA LYS A 83 -8.68 3.78 -10.16
C LYS A 83 -8.48 5.16 -9.52
N PHE A 84 -7.48 5.31 -8.67
CA PHE A 84 -7.16 6.57 -8.02
C PHE A 84 -6.35 7.47 -8.96
N SER A 85 -6.55 8.78 -8.83
CA SER A 85 -5.96 9.79 -9.71
C SER A 85 -4.47 10.02 -9.42
N PHE A 86 -3.64 9.02 -9.70
CA PHE A 86 -2.19 9.08 -9.64
C PHE A 86 -1.58 9.23 -11.03
N SER A 87 -0.34 9.71 -11.10
CA SER A 87 0.42 9.68 -12.35
C SER A 87 0.76 8.23 -12.73
N ALA A 88 0.98 7.97 -14.03
CA ALA A 88 1.20 6.61 -14.52
C ALA A 88 2.48 5.97 -13.94
N GLU A 89 3.44 6.79 -13.53
CA GLU A 89 4.70 6.38 -12.92
C GLU A 89 4.55 5.84 -11.50
N VAL A 90 3.44 6.16 -10.80
CA VAL A 90 3.19 5.60 -9.47
C VAL A 90 2.99 4.09 -9.53
N LEU A 91 2.27 3.60 -10.55
CA LEU A 91 2.18 2.18 -10.86
C LEU A 91 1.93 2.00 -12.37
N PRO A 92 2.99 1.81 -13.18
CA PRO A 92 2.88 1.67 -14.63
C PRO A 92 1.88 0.58 -15.04
N LYS A 93 1.16 0.79 -16.15
CA LYS A 93 0.08 -0.12 -16.58
C LYS A 93 0.55 -1.55 -16.85
N ASP A 94 1.73 -1.68 -17.42
CA ASP A 94 2.42 -2.93 -17.71
C ASP A 94 3.12 -3.55 -16.51
N LYS A 95 3.30 -2.82 -15.39
CA LYS A 95 3.71 -3.38 -14.11
C LYS A 95 2.56 -4.19 -13.50
N THR A 96 2.38 -5.42 -13.96
CA THR A 96 1.45 -6.39 -13.36
C THR A 96 2.15 -7.25 -12.31
N LEU A 97 1.37 -7.94 -11.49
CA LEU A 97 1.90 -8.89 -10.51
C LEU A 97 2.82 -9.91 -11.19
N TYR A 98 3.94 -10.25 -10.54
CA TYR A 98 5.00 -11.17 -11.01
C TYR A 98 5.81 -10.72 -12.22
N LYS A 99 5.52 -9.54 -12.78
CA LYS A 99 6.35 -8.95 -13.85
C LYS A 99 7.20 -7.84 -13.27
N GLU A 100 8.50 -7.89 -13.56
CA GLU A 100 9.39 -6.76 -13.26
C GLU A 100 9.03 -5.56 -14.16
N ALA A 101 9.20 -4.35 -13.62
CA ALA A 101 9.17 -3.14 -14.43
C ALA A 101 10.36 -3.19 -15.39
N SER A 102 10.17 -2.70 -16.61
CA SER A 102 11.28 -2.67 -17.57
C SER A 102 12.35 -1.66 -17.12
N GLU A 103 13.59 -1.92 -17.53
CA GLU A 103 14.72 -1.04 -17.19
C GLU A 103 14.50 0.38 -17.71
N GLU A 104 14.00 0.53 -18.94
CA GLU A 104 13.69 1.82 -19.56
C GLU A 104 12.68 2.64 -18.73
N GLN A 105 11.67 1.98 -18.15
CA GLN A 105 10.70 2.65 -17.29
C GLN A 105 11.31 3.11 -15.98
N LEU A 106 12.14 2.26 -15.36
CA LEU A 106 12.82 2.60 -14.12
C LEU A 106 13.81 3.75 -14.36
N GLU A 107 14.54 3.74 -15.47
CA GLU A 107 15.44 4.82 -15.88
C GLU A 107 14.71 6.13 -16.12
N SER A 108 13.60 6.09 -16.87
CA SER A 108 12.75 7.26 -17.09
C SER A 108 12.23 7.83 -15.76
N LEU A 109 11.80 6.97 -14.83
CA LEU A 109 11.35 7.36 -13.50
C LEU A 109 12.48 7.99 -12.66
N MET A 110 13.72 7.51 -12.76
CA MET A 110 14.83 8.10 -11.99
C MET A 110 15.07 9.57 -12.35
N GLY A 111 14.77 9.98 -13.59
CA GLY A 111 14.91 11.36 -14.05
C GLY A 111 13.98 12.36 -13.34
N ASN A 112 12.84 11.92 -12.79
CA ASN A 112 11.84 12.76 -12.11
C ASN A 112 11.37 12.19 -10.76
N ILE A 113 12.16 11.29 -10.17
CA ILE A 113 11.77 10.50 -8.98
C ILE A 113 11.29 11.35 -7.81
N ASP A 114 11.94 12.49 -7.54
CA ASP A 114 11.55 13.39 -6.44
C ASP A 114 10.16 13.99 -6.60
N THR A 115 9.68 14.13 -7.83
CA THR A 115 8.32 14.59 -8.13
C THR A 115 7.29 13.48 -7.98
N VAL A 116 7.70 12.22 -8.17
CA VAL A 116 6.81 11.05 -8.16
C VAL A 116 6.71 10.40 -6.78
N LEU A 117 7.80 10.41 -5.99
CA LEU A 117 7.87 9.82 -4.64
C LEU A 117 6.74 10.27 -3.69
N PRO A 118 6.34 11.55 -3.62
CA PRO A 118 5.18 11.97 -2.82
C PRO A 118 3.89 11.22 -3.17
N SER A 119 3.62 11.03 -4.46
CA SER A 119 2.43 10.30 -4.92
C SER A 119 2.56 8.80 -4.66
N MET A 120 3.76 8.24 -4.83
CA MET A 120 4.03 6.83 -4.48
C MET A 120 3.87 6.56 -2.98
N TYR A 121 4.26 7.51 -2.14
CA TYR A 121 4.08 7.46 -0.70
C TYR A 121 2.59 7.48 -0.34
N LYS A 122 1.80 8.38 -0.96
CA LYS A 122 0.34 8.42 -0.78
C LYS A 122 -0.35 7.13 -1.26
N ALA A 123 0.08 6.55 -2.38
CA ALA A 123 -0.43 5.27 -2.85
C ALA A 123 -0.16 4.13 -1.85
N LEU A 124 1.00 4.13 -1.17
CA LEU A 124 1.27 3.17 -0.10
C LEU A 124 0.38 3.39 1.12
N LYS A 125 0.12 4.65 1.52
CA LYS A 125 -0.88 4.96 2.56
C LYS A 125 -2.25 4.39 2.20
N LEU A 126 -2.65 4.53 0.95
CA LEU A 126 -3.94 4.06 0.46
C LEU A 126 -4.03 2.52 0.52
N ILE A 127 -2.96 1.81 0.20
CA ILE A 127 -2.90 0.35 0.39
C ILE A 127 -3.08 -0.03 1.87
N VAL A 128 -2.37 0.63 2.79
CA VAL A 128 -2.52 0.39 4.24
C VAL A 128 -3.97 0.63 4.67
N ALA A 129 -4.56 1.74 4.22
CA ALA A 129 -5.96 2.08 4.52
C ALA A 129 -6.95 1.07 3.92
N GLY A 130 -6.71 0.60 2.70
CA GLY A 130 -7.53 -0.42 2.03
C GLY A 130 -7.49 -1.76 2.75
N LEU A 131 -6.31 -2.23 3.16
CA LEU A 131 -6.17 -3.45 3.96
C LEU A 131 -6.86 -3.33 5.32
N HIS A 132 -6.75 -2.17 5.97
CA HIS A 132 -7.45 -1.88 7.23
C HIS A 132 -8.98 -1.88 7.06
N ALA A 133 -9.49 -1.22 6.02
CA ALA A 133 -10.92 -1.20 5.69
C ALA A 133 -11.44 -2.62 5.39
N PHE A 134 -10.71 -3.39 4.58
CA PHE A 134 -11.05 -4.76 4.25
C PHE A 134 -11.09 -5.65 5.50
N SER A 135 -10.05 -5.61 6.33
CA SER A 135 -9.99 -6.37 7.58
C SER A 135 -11.13 -6.05 8.55
N ASN A 136 -11.51 -4.78 8.68
CA ASN A 136 -12.64 -4.37 9.51
C ASN A 136 -13.97 -4.87 8.96
N GLY A 137 -14.13 -4.89 7.64
CA GLY A 137 -15.32 -5.39 6.94
C GLY A 137 -15.56 -6.89 7.09
N LEU A 138 -14.55 -7.67 7.48
CA LEU A 138 -14.67 -9.12 7.69
C LEU A 138 -15.46 -9.50 8.97
N ASN A 139 -15.70 -8.56 9.90
CA ASN A 139 -16.19 -8.90 11.24
C ASN A 139 -17.67 -9.28 11.36
N ASP A 140 -18.56 -8.82 10.46
CA ASP A 140 -19.98 -8.78 10.83
C ASP A 140 -20.96 -9.56 9.95
N ASN A 141 -20.69 -9.93 8.68
CA ASN A 141 -21.75 -10.53 7.84
C ASN A 141 -21.36 -11.43 6.65
N ILE A 142 -20.08 -11.66 6.32
CA ILE A 142 -19.74 -12.26 5.00
C ILE A 142 -18.77 -13.44 5.06
N ILE A 143 -17.67 -13.35 5.81
CA ILE A 143 -16.70 -14.45 5.96
C ILE A 143 -16.20 -14.43 7.40
N ALA A 144 -16.75 -15.30 8.26
CA ALA A 144 -16.30 -15.46 9.64
C ALA A 144 -15.04 -16.34 9.69
N ASP A 145 -13.95 -15.89 9.05
CA ASP A 145 -12.66 -16.55 9.14
C ASP A 145 -11.66 -15.65 9.86
N GLU A 146 -11.48 -15.93 11.16
CA GLU A 146 -10.52 -15.24 12.01
C GLU A 146 -9.11 -15.27 11.42
N ALA A 147 -8.74 -16.35 10.71
CA ALA A 147 -7.42 -16.47 10.08
C ALA A 147 -7.28 -15.51 8.89
N LEU A 148 -8.33 -15.30 8.08
CA LEU A 148 -8.29 -14.31 6.99
C LEU A 148 -8.05 -12.90 7.53
N LYS A 149 -8.77 -12.56 8.60
CA LYS A 149 -8.66 -11.27 9.28
C LYS A 149 -7.27 -11.10 9.89
N GLU A 150 -6.77 -12.11 10.60
CA GLU A 150 -5.43 -12.10 11.19
C GLU A 150 -4.35 -11.93 10.11
N ASN A 151 -4.41 -12.69 9.03
CA ASN A 151 -3.47 -12.60 7.92
C ASN A 151 -3.52 -11.24 7.21
N THR A 152 -4.72 -10.67 7.05
CA THR A 152 -4.90 -9.34 6.47
C THR A 152 -4.33 -8.25 7.37
N ASN A 153 -4.57 -8.34 8.69
CA ASN A 153 -3.98 -7.43 9.68
C ASN A 153 -2.46 -7.52 9.71
N GLN A 154 -1.91 -8.74 9.67
CA GLN A 154 -0.47 -8.93 9.61
C GLN A 154 0.12 -8.29 8.34
N THR A 155 -0.53 -8.51 7.19
CA THR A 155 -0.13 -7.88 5.92
C THR A 155 -0.17 -6.36 6.02
N MET A 156 -1.23 -5.79 6.61
CA MET A 156 -1.36 -4.35 6.84
C MET A 156 -0.21 -3.81 7.70
N HIS A 157 0.12 -4.47 8.81
CA HIS A 157 1.24 -4.08 9.67
C HIS A 157 2.59 -4.18 8.97
N ASP A 158 2.82 -5.23 8.19
CA ASP A 158 4.05 -5.41 7.42
C ASP A 158 4.22 -4.29 6.38
N VAL A 159 3.14 -3.89 5.70
CA VAL A 159 3.11 -2.78 4.73
C VAL A 159 3.28 -1.43 5.44
N ARG A 160 2.66 -1.24 6.61
CA ARG A 160 2.85 -0.04 7.45
C ARG A 160 4.32 0.15 7.85
N ALA A 161 5.04 -0.93 8.13
CA ALA A 161 6.48 -0.87 8.39
C ALA A 161 7.28 -0.42 7.15
N VAL A 162 6.88 -0.83 5.93
CA VAL A 162 7.46 -0.28 4.68
C VAL A 162 7.19 1.22 4.58
N LEU A 163 5.96 1.64 4.87
CA LEU A 163 5.54 3.04 4.87
C LEU A 163 6.33 3.89 5.86
N CYS A 164 6.73 3.31 7.01
CA CYS A 164 7.59 3.98 7.97
C CYS A 164 8.98 4.31 7.37
N TYR A 165 9.68 3.31 6.82
CA TYR A 165 10.98 3.57 6.16
C TYR A 165 10.86 4.51 4.97
N PHE A 166 9.76 4.43 4.22
CA PHE A 166 9.50 5.38 3.14
C PHE A 166 9.33 6.81 3.71
N SER A 167 8.61 6.98 4.82
CA SER A 167 8.48 8.28 5.49
C SER A 167 9.84 8.87 5.87
N ASP A 168 10.78 8.05 6.33
CA ASP A 168 12.13 8.52 6.67
C ASP A 168 12.90 8.98 5.43
N ILE A 169 12.81 8.26 4.31
CA ILE A 169 13.41 8.68 3.03
C ILE A 169 12.80 9.98 2.53
N MET A 170 11.47 10.12 2.58
CA MET A 170 10.77 11.35 2.18
C MET A 170 11.27 12.56 2.98
N ARG A 171 11.36 12.42 4.31
CA ARG A 171 11.91 13.48 5.18
C ARG A 171 13.37 13.77 4.87
N ALA A 172 14.18 12.74 4.64
CA ALA A 172 15.60 12.85 4.33
C ALA A 172 15.90 13.53 3.00
N ARG A 173 14.98 13.41 2.04
CA ARG A 173 15.02 14.11 0.76
C ARG A 173 14.30 15.46 0.79
N ASN A 174 13.76 15.88 1.94
CA ASN A 174 12.95 17.09 2.10
C ASN A 174 11.75 17.16 1.13
N LEU A 175 11.08 16.02 0.94
CA LEU A 175 9.92 15.89 0.06
C LEU A 175 8.61 15.99 0.84
N GLU A 176 7.55 16.39 0.14
CA GLU A 176 6.21 16.51 0.73
C GLU A 176 5.63 15.14 1.13
N LEU A 177 5.13 15.04 2.36
CA LEU A 177 4.34 13.91 2.84
C LEU A 177 2.86 14.17 2.57
N ILE A 178 2.41 13.87 1.35
CA ILE A 178 1.02 14.15 0.95
C ILE A 178 0.04 13.41 1.89
N PRO A 179 -0.98 14.09 2.45
CA PRO A 179 -1.97 13.44 3.29
C PRO A 179 -2.95 12.57 2.47
N LEU A 180 -3.46 11.54 3.13
CA LEU A 180 -4.60 10.70 2.76
C LEU A 180 -5.69 10.87 3.84
N PRO A 181 -6.57 11.86 3.69
CA PRO A 181 -7.73 12.03 4.56
C PRO A 181 -8.62 10.79 4.55
N GLU A 182 -9.35 10.55 5.66
CA GLU A 182 -10.29 9.42 5.73
C GLU A 182 -11.34 9.45 4.61
N SER A 183 -11.73 10.66 4.16
CA SER A 183 -12.69 10.87 3.08
C SER A 183 -12.20 10.41 1.70
N GLU A 184 -10.89 10.21 1.53
CA GLU A 184 -10.30 9.64 0.31
C GLU A 184 -10.14 8.11 0.36
N VAL A 185 -10.29 7.50 1.54
CA VAL A 185 -10.24 6.05 1.70
C VAL A 185 -11.54 5.47 1.15
N PRO A 186 -11.48 4.52 0.19
CA PRO A 186 -12.68 3.92 -0.36
C PRO A 186 -13.44 3.16 0.73
N VAL A 187 -14.72 3.47 0.87
CA VAL A 187 -15.64 2.61 1.63
C VAL A 187 -15.85 1.35 0.81
N ILE A 188 -15.54 0.19 1.37
CA ILE A 188 -15.73 -1.10 0.71
C ILE A 188 -17.16 -1.58 1.01
N PRO A 189 -18.08 -1.56 0.03
CA PRO A 189 -19.45 -2.02 0.23
C PRO A 189 -19.49 -3.51 0.57
N SER A 190 -20.43 -3.92 1.40
CA SER A 190 -20.62 -5.33 1.77
C SER A 190 -20.77 -6.26 0.55
N ASP A 191 -21.51 -5.83 -0.46
CA ASP A 191 -21.73 -6.57 -1.71
C ASP A 191 -20.48 -6.71 -2.59
N ASN A 192 -19.48 -5.83 -2.44
CA ASN A 192 -18.22 -5.86 -3.20
C ASN A 192 -17.00 -6.27 -2.37
N MET A 193 -17.18 -6.57 -1.08
CA MET A 193 -16.09 -6.86 -0.13
C MET A 193 -15.12 -7.94 -0.61
N VAL A 194 -15.67 -9.01 -1.18
CA VAL A 194 -14.92 -10.16 -1.70
C VAL A 194 -14.06 -9.78 -2.91
N THR A 195 -14.61 -8.98 -3.81
CA THR A 195 -13.92 -8.50 -5.02
C THR A 195 -12.86 -7.46 -4.66
N ASP A 196 -13.24 -6.42 -3.92
CA ASP A 196 -12.32 -5.35 -3.55
C ASP A 196 -11.21 -5.88 -2.64
N GLY A 197 -11.51 -6.79 -1.70
CA GLY A 197 -10.50 -7.47 -0.88
C GLY A 197 -9.45 -8.20 -1.71
N LEU A 198 -9.88 -8.95 -2.74
CA LEU A 198 -8.98 -9.59 -3.70
C LEU A 198 -8.11 -8.56 -4.44
N LEU A 199 -8.71 -7.49 -4.97
CA LEU A 199 -8.00 -6.50 -5.77
C LEU A 199 -6.99 -5.70 -4.92
N ILE A 200 -7.38 -5.32 -3.70
CA ILE A 200 -6.50 -4.68 -2.72
C ILE A 200 -5.30 -5.58 -2.42
N TYR A 201 -5.54 -6.87 -2.20
CA TYR A 201 -4.47 -7.81 -1.88
C TYR A 201 -3.50 -8.02 -3.05
N ARG A 202 -4.03 -8.20 -4.26
CA ARG A 202 -3.23 -8.30 -5.49
C ARG A 202 -2.39 -7.05 -5.71
N ASP A 203 -2.99 -5.87 -5.57
CA ASP A 203 -2.31 -4.60 -5.79
C ASP A 203 -1.28 -4.33 -4.68
N THR A 204 -1.52 -4.81 -3.46
CA THR A 204 -0.51 -4.82 -2.37
C THR A 204 0.73 -5.60 -2.79
N LEU A 205 0.59 -6.84 -3.25
CA LEU A 205 1.72 -7.67 -3.71
C LEU A 205 2.46 -7.00 -4.87
N ASN A 206 1.71 -6.53 -5.87
CA ASN A 206 2.28 -5.89 -7.05
C ASN A 206 3.07 -4.61 -6.69
N TYR A 207 2.51 -3.81 -5.78
CA TYR A 207 3.11 -2.54 -5.38
C TYR A 207 4.33 -2.72 -4.48
N LEU A 208 4.32 -3.68 -3.55
CA LEU A 208 5.51 -4.03 -2.75
C LEU A 208 6.68 -4.46 -3.64
N GLU A 209 6.40 -5.28 -4.66
CA GLU A 209 7.39 -5.70 -5.65
C GLU A 209 7.91 -4.51 -6.46
N TYR A 210 7.03 -3.58 -6.85
CA TYR A 210 7.41 -2.37 -7.59
C TYR A 210 8.28 -1.43 -6.75
N LEU A 211 7.87 -1.12 -5.51
CA LEU A 211 8.65 -0.29 -4.60
C LEU A 211 10.05 -0.84 -4.40
N ARG A 212 10.19 -2.16 -4.21
CA ARG A 212 11.49 -2.82 -4.11
C ARG A 212 12.38 -2.52 -5.33
N GLN A 213 11.82 -2.58 -6.53
CA GLN A 213 12.57 -2.31 -7.77
C GLN A 213 12.95 -0.84 -7.90
N VAL A 214 12.03 0.08 -7.62
CA VAL A 214 12.28 1.53 -7.64
C VAL A 214 13.38 1.91 -6.67
N PHE A 215 13.29 1.50 -5.40
CA PHE A 215 14.30 1.83 -4.40
C PHE A 215 15.63 1.12 -4.64
N LYS A 216 15.63 -0.07 -5.24
CA LYS A 216 16.86 -0.75 -5.68
C LYS A 216 17.53 0.01 -6.84
N LYS A 217 16.79 0.50 -7.83
CA LYS A 217 17.35 1.31 -8.91
C LYS A 217 17.88 2.66 -8.40
N LEU A 218 17.17 3.27 -7.45
CA LEU A 218 17.51 4.60 -6.92
C LEU A 218 18.76 4.60 -6.03
N TYR A 219 19.03 3.51 -5.30
CA TYR A 219 20.07 3.47 -4.26
C TYR A 219 21.00 2.26 -4.31
N GLY A 220 20.76 1.29 -5.20
CA GLY A 220 21.55 0.07 -5.36
C GLY A 220 22.65 0.17 -6.41
#